data_AF-A0A7X6U036-F1
#
_entry.id   AF-A0A7X6U036-F1
#
_cell.length_a   1.000
_cell.length_b   1.000
_cell.length_c   1.000
_cell.angle_alpha   90.00
_cell.angle_beta   90.00
_cell.angle_gamma   90.00
#
_symmetry.space_group_name_H-M   'P 1'
#
loop_
_entity.id
_entity.type
_entity.pdbx_description
1 polymer ?
#
loop_
_entity_poly.entity_id
_entity_poly.type
_entity_poly.pdbx_seq_one_letter_code
_entity_poly.pdbx_strand_id
1 'polypeptide(L)'
;MDQKQLTIQLRDILQVDLLQGAEVLAGHKGLSNSIVSVNVMEVPDIIDWVRPGEFLLTTAFTFSDDVMALERLIPELKAKRVCGLGIKTQRYISEVP
;
A
#
# COMPACT_ATOMS: atom_id res chain seq x y z
N MET A 1 -10.96 -24.48 20.84
CA MET A 1 -10.49 -23.33 21.65
C MET A 1 -10.04 -22.29 20.65
N ASP A 2 -10.89 -21.31 20.34
CA ASP A 2 -10.58 -20.27 19.36
C ASP A 2 -9.50 -19.35 19.93
N GLN A 3 -8.27 -19.50 19.44
CA GLN A 3 -7.21 -18.56 19.74
C GLN A 3 -7.47 -17.31 18.91
N LYS A 4 -7.84 -16.20 19.58
CA LYS A 4 -7.88 -14.88 18.93
C LYS A 4 -6.47 -14.49 18.53
N GLN A 5 -6.20 -14.48 17.23
CA GLN A 5 -4.96 -13.98 16.68
C GLN A 5 -4.98 -12.45 16.69
N LEU A 6 -3.96 -11.82 17.29
CA LEU A 6 -3.74 -10.39 17.19
C LEU A 6 -3.53 -10.04 15.72
N THR A 7 -4.39 -9.17 15.19
CA THR A 7 -4.40 -8.76 13.78
C THR A 7 -4.19 -7.27 13.71
N ILE A 8 -3.20 -6.84 12.93
CA ILE A 8 -2.96 -5.42 12.62
C ILE A 8 -3.76 -5.08 11.37
N GLN A 9 -4.57 -4.03 11.43
CA GLN A 9 -5.34 -3.52 10.30
C GLN A 9 -4.69 -2.24 9.75
N LEU A 10 -5.01 -1.89 8.50
CA LEU A 10 -4.46 -0.67 7.89
C LEU A 10 -4.72 0.60 8.70
N ARG A 11 -5.88 0.73 9.33
CA ARG A 11 -6.16 1.85 10.25
C ARG A 11 -5.18 1.95 11.42
N ASP A 12 -4.63 0.82 11.89
CA ASP A 12 -3.73 0.78 13.03
C ASP A 12 -2.34 1.32 12.63
N ILE A 13 -1.93 1.10 11.37
CA ILE A 13 -0.70 1.67 10.82
C ILE A 13 -0.71 3.21 10.82
N LEU A 14 -1.87 3.84 10.60
CA LEU A 14 -1.99 5.31 10.62
C LEU A 14 -1.77 5.92 12.01
N GLN A 15 -1.78 5.11 13.07
CA GLN A 15 -1.51 5.54 14.44
C GLN A 15 -0.03 5.43 14.82
N VAL A 16 0.82 4.92 13.91
CA VAL A 16 2.27 4.83 14.14
C VAL A 16 2.89 6.22 13.96
N ASP A 17 3.65 6.68 14.94
CA ASP A 17 4.28 8.02 14.94
C ASP A 17 5.10 8.29 13.67
N LEU A 18 5.77 7.26 13.11
CA LEU A 18 6.54 7.38 11.87
C LEU A 18 5.69 7.77 10.65
N LEU A 19 4.39 7.48 10.69
CA LEU A 19 3.42 7.78 9.65
C LEU A 19 2.52 8.94 10.03
N GLN A 20 2.89 9.71 11.06
CA GLN A 20 2.22 10.95 11.40
C GLN A 20 2.19 11.88 10.17
N GLY A 21 0.99 12.35 9.81
CA GLY A 21 0.77 13.15 8.62
C GLY A 21 0.54 12.35 7.33
N ALA A 22 0.53 11.02 7.38
CA ALA A 22 0.04 10.21 6.26
C ALA A 22 -1.47 10.39 6.10
N GLU A 23 -1.91 10.51 4.85
CA GLU A 23 -3.31 10.72 4.50
C GLU A 23 -3.86 9.53 3.71
N VAL A 24 -5.13 9.20 3.94
CA VAL A 24 -5.84 8.18 3.17
C VAL A 24 -6.45 8.85 1.95
N LEU A 25 -5.79 8.74 0.80
CA LEU A 25 -6.27 9.35 -0.44
C LEU A 25 -7.48 8.60 -1.04
N ALA A 26 -7.49 7.27 -0.91
CA ALA A 26 -8.52 6.42 -1.49
C ALA A 26 -8.74 5.15 -0.66
N GLY A 27 -9.78 4.38 -1.00
CA GLY A 27 -9.95 3.04 -0.45
C GLY A 27 -10.33 2.98 1.03
N HIS A 28 -10.92 4.04 1.60
CA HIS A 28 -11.37 4.13 3.01
C HIS A 28 -12.11 2.88 3.53
N LYS A 29 -12.93 2.24 2.70
CA LYS A 29 -13.65 1.00 3.06
C LYS A 29 -12.72 -0.20 3.35
N GLY A 30 -11.49 -0.17 2.85
CA GLY A 30 -10.45 -1.18 3.05
C GLY A 30 -9.58 -0.95 4.28
N LEU A 31 -9.79 0.09 5.08
CA LEU A 31 -8.98 0.35 6.28
C LEU A 31 -9.08 -0.75 7.36
N SER A 32 -10.10 -1.60 7.29
CA SER A 32 -10.24 -2.80 8.12
C SER A 32 -9.51 -4.03 7.57
N ASN A 33 -8.84 -3.93 6.42
CA ASN A 33 -8.07 -5.04 5.87
C ASN A 33 -6.91 -5.36 6.81
N SER A 34 -6.73 -6.65 7.06
CA SER A 34 -5.62 -7.18 7.84
C SER A 34 -4.31 -7.10 7.06
N ILE A 35 -3.25 -6.68 7.74
CA ILE A 35 -1.88 -6.71 7.25
C ILE A 35 -1.24 -8.01 7.74
N VAL A 36 -0.76 -8.80 6.79
CA VAL A 36 0.00 -10.03 7.03
C VAL A 36 1.50 -9.73 7.04
N SER A 37 1.94 -8.87 6.14
CA SER A 37 3.33 -8.45 6.01
C SER A 37 3.42 -7.06 5.39
N VAL A 38 4.54 -6.38 5.62
CA VAL A 38 4.89 -5.11 4.98
C VAL A 38 6.05 -5.37 4.02
N ASN A 39 5.98 -4.82 2.81
CA ASN A 39 7.02 -4.96 1.80
C ASN A 39 7.26 -3.62 1.08
N VAL A 40 8.46 -3.42 0.55
CA VAL A 40 8.85 -2.21 -0.19
C VAL A 40 8.93 -2.54 -1.69
N MET A 41 8.23 -1.77 -2.50
CA MET A 41 8.24 -1.88 -3.96
C MET A 41 9.19 -0.85 -4.58
N GLU A 42 10.20 -1.33 -5.30
CA GLU A 42 11.16 -0.51 -6.06
C GLU A 42 11.13 -0.77 -7.58
N VAL A 43 10.34 -1.74 -8.05
CA VAL A 43 10.20 -2.09 -9.47
C VAL A 43 8.72 -2.20 -9.87
N PRO A 44 8.35 -1.84 -11.11
CA PRO A 44 6.95 -1.77 -11.53
C PRO A 44 6.30 -3.12 -11.81
N ASP A 45 7.10 -4.17 -12.03
CA ASP A 45 6.65 -5.53 -12.36
C ASP A 45 6.27 -6.37 -11.12
N ILE A 46 6.10 -5.77 -9.95
CA ILE A 46 6.00 -6.47 -8.65
C ILE A 46 4.88 -7.53 -8.57
N ILE A 47 3.89 -7.48 -9.46
CA ILE A 47 2.62 -8.23 -9.43
C ILE A 47 2.79 -9.75 -9.31
N ASP A 48 3.87 -10.32 -9.83
CA ASP A 48 4.11 -11.77 -9.73
C ASP A 48 4.67 -12.21 -8.38
N TRP A 49 5.15 -11.27 -7.56
CA TRP A 49 5.78 -11.56 -6.28
C TRP A 49 4.95 -11.13 -5.07
N VAL A 50 3.95 -10.26 -5.26
CA VAL A 50 3.08 -9.82 -4.16
C VAL A 50 2.24 -10.95 -3.58
N ARG A 51 1.95 -10.86 -2.28
CA ARG A 51 1.15 -11.84 -1.55
C ARG A 51 -0.13 -11.22 -0.98
N PRO A 52 -1.20 -12.04 -0.83
CA PRO A 52 -2.40 -11.61 -0.14
C PRO A 52 -2.10 -11.07 1.27
N GLY A 53 -2.67 -9.91 1.60
CA GLY A 53 -2.46 -9.26 2.90
C GLY A 53 -1.18 -8.45 3.01
N GLU A 54 -0.38 -8.31 1.94
CA GLU A 54 0.77 -7.40 1.95
C GLU A 54 0.33 -5.94 1.96
N PHE A 55 1.00 -5.13 2.78
CA PHE A 55 0.98 -3.68 2.68
C PHE A 55 2.26 -3.22 1.99
N LEU A 56 2.11 -2.62 0.80
CA LEU A 56 3.25 -2.17 0.01
C LEU A 56 3.61 -0.73 0.33
N LEU A 57 4.90 -0.43 0.42
CA LEU A 57 5.44 0.92 0.52
C LEU A 57 6.30 1.23 -0.70
N THR A 58 6.18 2.44 -1.24
CA THR A 58 7.01 2.87 -2.37
C THR A 58 7.29 4.37 -2.32
N THR A 59 8.36 4.81 -3.00
CA THR A 59 8.61 6.22 -3.32
C THR A 59 8.02 6.63 -4.67
N ALA A 60 7.43 5.66 -5.39
CA ALA A 60 6.91 5.79 -6.75
C ALA A 60 7.94 6.33 -7.76
N PHE A 61 9.25 6.22 -7.48
CA PHE A 61 10.30 6.69 -8.38
C PHE A 61 10.20 6.08 -9.78
N THR A 62 9.91 4.79 -9.87
CA THR A 62 9.72 4.06 -11.13
C THR A 62 8.51 4.51 -11.95
N PHE A 63 7.63 5.31 -11.35
CA PHE A 63 6.42 5.85 -11.99
C PHE A 63 6.55 7.36 -12.26
N SER A 64 7.72 7.96 -12.04
CA SER A 64 7.92 9.41 -12.21
C SER A 64 7.73 9.88 -13.67
N ASP A 65 8.06 9.04 -14.65
CA ASP A 65 7.84 9.32 -16.08
C ASP A 65 6.42 8.97 -16.57
N ASP A 66 5.70 8.10 -15.86
CA ASP A 66 4.33 7.67 -16.18
C ASP A 66 3.54 7.41 -14.90
N VAL A 67 3.03 8.49 -14.31
CA VAL A 67 2.24 8.44 -13.08
C VAL A 67 0.92 7.68 -13.30
N MET A 68 0.39 7.66 -14.53
CA MET A 68 -0.82 6.91 -14.90
C MET A 68 -0.62 5.39 -14.82
N ALA A 69 0.63 4.90 -14.80
CA ALA A 69 0.89 3.50 -14.54
C ALA A 69 0.47 3.07 -13.12
N LEU A 70 0.40 3.98 -12.14
CA LEU A 70 -0.16 3.68 -10.82
C LEU A 70 -1.66 3.34 -10.90
N GLU A 71 -2.44 4.03 -11.74
CA GLU A 71 -3.85 3.72 -11.93
C GLU A 71 -4.07 2.31 -12.47
N ARG A 72 -3.16 1.84 -13.35
CA ARG A 72 -3.20 0.48 -13.91
C ARG A 72 -2.76 -0.57 -12.89
N LEU A 73 -1.78 -0.24 -12.05
CA LEU A 73 -1.25 -1.12 -11.01
C LEU A 73 -2.27 -1.41 -9.90
N ILE A 74 -3.04 -0.40 -9.47
CA ILE A 74 -3.97 -0.53 -8.32
C ILE A 74 -4.98 -1.69 -8.50
N PRO A 75 -5.69 -1.84 -9.65
CA PRO A 75 -6.57 -2.98 -9.91
C PRO A 75 -5.86 -4.33 -9.81
N GLU A 76 -4.61 -4.43 -10.31
CA GLU A 76 -3.84 -5.68 -10.28
C GLU A 76 -3.44 -6.06 -8.85
N LEU A 77 -2.98 -5.09 -8.05
CA LEU A 77 -2.70 -5.29 -6.62
C LEU A 77 -3.94 -5.73 -5.86
N LYS A 78 -5.09 -5.12 -6.14
CA LYS A 78 -6.38 -5.51 -5.56
C LYS A 78 -6.74 -6.94 -5.92
N ALA A 79 -6.56 -7.35 -7.18
CA ALA A 79 -6.82 -8.72 -7.63
C ALA A 79 -5.93 -9.74 -6.91
N LYS A 80 -4.68 -9.37 -6.59
CA LYS A 80 -3.74 -10.17 -5.78
C LYS A 80 -4.01 -10.12 -4.27
N ARG A 81 -5.04 -9.37 -3.84
CA ARG A 81 -5.42 -9.15 -2.43
C ARG A 81 -4.33 -8.47 -1.59
N VAL A 82 -3.52 -7.63 -2.20
CA VAL A 82 -2.68 -6.67 -1.48
C VAL A 82 -3.60 -5.77 -0.66
N CYS A 83 -3.31 -5.60 0.63
CA CYS A 83 -4.23 -4.94 1.54
C CYS A 83 -4.24 -3.42 1.35
N GLY A 84 -3.09 -2.82 1.00
CA GLY A 84 -2.94 -1.39 0.72
C GLY A 84 -1.59 -1.04 0.09
N LEU A 85 -1.48 0.21 -0.37
CA LEU A 85 -0.27 0.81 -0.94
C LEU A 85 -0.03 2.17 -0.28
N GLY A 86 1.11 2.35 0.37
CA GLY A 86 1.59 3.61 0.90
C GLY A 86 2.62 4.23 -0.04
N ILE A 87 2.46 5.51 -0.35
CA ILE A 87 3.31 6.23 -1.29
C ILE A 87 3.95 7.40 -0.55
N LYS A 88 5.29 7.42 -0.50
CA LYS A 88 6.03 8.58 -0.02
C LYS A 88 6.21 9.58 -1.15
N THR A 89 5.36 10.60 -1.16
CA THR A 89 5.41 11.73 -2.10
C THR A 89 6.55 12.70 -1.73
N GLN A 90 6.76 13.74 -2.55
CA GLN A 90 7.70 14.88 -2.39
C GLN A 90 9.10 14.73 -2.99
N ARG A 91 9.66 13.52 -3.13
CA ARG A 91 11.01 13.38 -3.73
C ARG A 91 11.00 13.14 -5.24
N TYR A 92 9.99 12.42 -5.74
CA TYR A 92 9.95 11.96 -7.13
C TYR A 92 8.61 12.20 -7.81
N ILE A 93 7.52 12.16 -7.05
CA ILE A 93 6.20 12.57 -7.51
C ILE A 93 5.63 13.59 -6.52
N SER A 94 5.03 14.65 -7.06
CA SER A 94 4.35 15.69 -6.28
C SER A 94 2.91 15.32 -5.97
N GLU A 95 2.25 14.62 -6.90
CA GLU A 95 0.83 14.26 -6.82
C GLU A 95 0.63 12.80 -7.25
N VAL A 96 -0.41 12.18 -6.69
CA VAL A 96 -0.89 10.84 -7.04
C VAL A 96 -2.23 11.03 -7.74
N PRO A 97 -2.50 10.31 -8.85
CA PRO A 97 -3.72 10.47 -9.63
C PRO A 97 -4.96 9.97 -8.87
#